data_AF-A0AA86MH94-F1
#
_entry.id   AF-A0AA86MH94-F1
#
_cell.length_a   1.000
_cell.length_b   1.000
_cell.length_c   1.000
_cell.angle_alpha   90.00
_cell.angle_beta   90.00
_cell.angle_gamma   90.00
#
_symmetry.space_group_name_H-M   'P 1'
#
loop_
_entity.id
_entity.type
_entity.pdbx_description
1 polymer ?
#
loop_
_entity_poly.entity_id
_entity_poly.type
_entity_poly.pdbx_seq_one_letter_code
_entity_poly.pdbx_strand_id
1 'polypeptide(L)'
;MLILRKNLSIEDYIYLFNIYSDIHKNLDNLYKERENIAITLATLKAYNLIPDESNEKYLSLKTRLNEISHELQIIDEISCITSIENLRYFIGNIQEKENISFEEMSIKAGCEPKTLYNLVSNTYSISENELNKIINYYGMNAILPSWKRRYVSDYCNV
;
A
#
# COMPACT_ATOMS: atom_id res chain seq x y z
N MET A 1 -14.63 -3.54 -9.95
CA MET A 1 -13.61 -3.91 -8.95
C MET A 1 -13.31 -5.41 -8.90
N LEU A 2 -14.26 -6.28 -8.52
CA LEU A 2 -14.03 -7.74 -8.46
C LEU A 2 -13.57 -8.37 -9.78
N ILE A 3 -14.09 -7.90 -10.92
CA ILE A 3 -13.69 -8.36 -12.26
C ILE A 3 -12.24 -7.96 -12.58
N LEU A 4 -11.84 -6.73 -12.25
CA LEU A 4 -10.47 -6.25 -12.46
C LEU A 4 -9.49 -7.05 -11.60
N ARG A 5 -9.81 -7.26 -10.31
CA ARG A 5 -8.97 -8.05 -9.40
C ARG A 5 -8.71 -9.46 -9.90
N LYS A 6 -9.74 -10.14 -10.44
CA LYS A 6 -9.61 -11.52 -10.94
C LYS A 6 -8.74 -11.64 -12.18
N ASN A 7 -8.67 -10.61 -13.01
CA ASN A 7 -7.96 -10.64 -14.30
C ASN A 7 -6.50 -10.16 -14.22
N LEU A 8 -6.08 -9.56 -13.10
CA LEU A 8 -4.68 -9.16 -12.93
C LEU A 8 -3.75 -10.37 -12.88
N SER A 9 -2.63 -10.29 -13.60
CA SER A 9 -1.50 -11.19 -13.41
C SER A 9 -0.88 -11.00 -12.01
N ILE A 10 0.03 -11.89 -11.60
CA ILE A 10 0.74 -11.72 -10.32
C ILE A 10 1.66 -10.51 -10.43
N GLU A 11 2.33 -10.36 -11.56
CA GLU A 11 3.24 -9.26 -11.86
C GLU A 11 2.54 -7.91 -11.72
N ASP A 12 1.36 -7.75 -12.31
CA ASP A 12 0.57 -6.52 -12.18
C ASP A 12 0.12 -6.30 -10.73
N TYR A 13 -0.23 -7.37 -10.03
CA TYR A 13 -0.68 -7.31 -8.65
C TYR A 13 0.44 -6.84 -7.69
N ILE A 14 1.66 -7.36 -7.88
CA ILE A 14 2.87 -6.91 -7.18
C ILE A 14 3.25 -5.48 -7.60
N TYR A 15 3.11 -5.13 -8.88
CA TYR A 15 3.37 -3.77 -9.35
C TYR A 15 2.48 -2.75 -8.65
N LEU A 16 1.17 -3.02 -8.56
CA LEU A 16 0.23 -2.18 -7.81
C LEU A 16 0.59 -2.12 -6.31
N PHE A 17 1.03 -3.24 -5.71
CA PHE A 17 1.53 -3.22 -4.34
C PHE A 17 2.71 -2.25 -4.17
N ASN A 18 3.68 -2.29 -5.09
CA ASN A 18 4.87 -1.46 -5.00
C ASN A 18 4.55 0.03 -5.14
N ILE A 19 3.65 0.40 -6.08
CA ILE A 19 3.13 1.78 -6.18
C ILE A 19 2.48 2.19 -4.86
N TYR A 20 1.57 1.36 -4.34
CA TYR A 20 0.88 1.64 -3.09
C TYR A 20 1.85 1.88 -1.94
N SER A 21 2.81 0.98 -1.76
CA SER A 21 3.82 1.06 -0.71
C SER A 21 4.68 2.32 -0.83
N ASP A 22 5.09 2.71 -2.04
CA ASP A 22 5.93 3.90 -2.24
C ASP A 22 5.19 5.20 -1.93
N ILE A 23 3.91 5.31 -2.32
CA ILE A 23 3.10 6.47 -1.94
C ILE A 23 2.81 6.43 -0.42
N HIS A 24 2.48 5.25 0.12
CA HIS A 24 2.11 5.11 1.53
C HIS A 24 3.26 5.48 2.48
N LYS A 25 4.53 5.26 2.11
CA LYS A 25 5.70 5.71 2.90
C LYS A 25 5.65 7.20 3.25
N ASN A 26 5.04 8.02 2.39
CA ASN A 26 4.95 9.47 2.55
C ASN A 26 3.52 9.94 2.86
N LEU A 27 2.58 9.05 3.16
CA LEU A 27 1.15 9.37 3.27
C LEU A 27 0.86 10.50 4.27
N ASP A 28 1.45 10.43 5.46
CA ASP A 28 1.28 11.46 6.49
C ASP A 28 1.83 12.83 6.04
N ASN A 29 2.93 12.82 5.29
CA ASN A 29 3.53 14.04 4.74
C ASN A 29 2.64 14.62 3.63
N LEU A 30 2.05 13.77 2.76
CA LEU A 30 1.12 14.20 1.72
C LEU A 30 -0.13 14.84 2.31
N TYR A 31 -0.71 14.25 3.37
CA TYR A 31 -1.87 14.86 4.04
C TYR A 31 -1.54 16.22 4.65
N LYS A 32 -0.39 16.34 5.33
CA LYS A 32 0.07 17.61 5.91
C LYS A 32 0.38 18.66 4.84
N GLU A 33 1.04 18.26 3.76
CA GLU A 33 1.36 19.14 2.63
C GLU A 33 0.07 19.66 1.99
N ARG A 34 -0.90 18.77 1.71
CA ARG A 34 -2.22 19.12 1.19
C ARG A 34 -2.95 20.13 2.06
N GLU A 35 -2.98 19.91 3.37
CA GLU A 35 -3.61 20.82 4.34
C GLU A 35 -2.92 22.19 4.32
N ASN A 36 -1.59 22.23 4.38
CA ASN A 36 -0.81 23.46 4.36
C ASN A 36 -1.01 24.26 3.08
N ILE A 37 -1.02 23.59 1.92
CA ILE A 37 -1.28 24.24 0.62
C ILE A 37 -2.70 24.81 0.58
N ALA A 38 -3.71 24.05 1.03
CA ALA A 38 -5.09 24.50 1.08
C ALA A 38 -5.27 25.75 1.98
N ILE A 39 -4.68 25.75 3.17
CA ILE A 39 -4.69 26.91 4.09
C ILE A 39 -3.99 28.11 3.45
N THR A 40 -2.84 27.88 2.80
CA THR A 40 -2.07 28.94 2.14
C THR A 40 -2.88 29.58 1.02
N LEU A 41 -3.50 28.78 0.14
CA LEU A 41 -4.36 29.27 -0.95
C LEU A 41 -5.57 30.05 -0.41
N ALA A 42 -6.23 29.56 0.65
CA ALA A 42 -7.35 30.24 1.28
C ALA A 42 -6.93 31.60 1.87
N THR A 43 -5.76 31.66 2.52
CA THR A 43 -5.18 32.88 3.08
C THR A 43 -4.88 33.90 1.97
N LEU A 44 -4.18 33.48 0.90
CA LEU A 44 -3.84 34.36 -0.22
C LEU A 44 -5.08 34.99 -0.86
N LYS A 45 -6.16 34.19 -1.01
CA LYS A 45 -7.45 34.64 -1.51
C LYS A 45 -8.15 35.63 -0.55
N ALA A 46 -8.19 35.32 0.74
CA ALA A 46 -8.89 36.14 1.74
C ALA A 46 -8.27 37.54 1.90
N TYR A 47 -6.95 37.66 1.76
CA TYR A 47 -6.24 38.94 1.94
C TYR A 47 -6.02 39.71 0.62
N ASN A 48 -6.58 39.26 -0.51
CA ASN A 48 -6.35 39.88 -1.84
C ASN A 48 -4.86 40.07 -2.19
N LEU A 49 -3.98 39.25 -1.62
CA LEU A 49 -2.52 39.34 -1.81
C LEU A 49 -2.09 38.92 -3.21
N ILE A 50 -2.96 38.19 -3.91
CA ILE A 50 -2.79 37.79 -5.30
C ILE A 50 -4.09 38.12 -6.03
N PRO A 51 -4.16 39.25 -6.75
CA PRO A 51 -5.39 39.70 -7.42
C PRO A 51 -5.73 38.93 -8.69
N ASP A 52 -4.87 38.01 -9.13
CA ASP A 52 -5.01 37.27 -10.39
C ASP A 52 -4.65 35.79 -10.22
N GLU A 53 -5.54 34.90 -10.65
CA GLU A 53 -5.31 33.45 -10.69
C GLU A 53 -4.16 33.06 -11.65
N SER A 54 -3.63 34.00 -12.44
CA SER A 54 -2.45 33.82 -13.29
C SER A 54 -1.10 33.86 -12.54
N ASN A 55 -1.09 34.23 -11.25
CA ASN A 55 0.16 34.31 -10.49
C ASN A 55 0.85 32.94 -10.40
N GLU A 56 2.12 32.90 -10.77
CA GLU A 56 2.92 31.68 -10.86
C GLU A 56 2.95 30.89 -9.55
N LYS A 57 3.08 31.57 -8.40
CA LYS A 57 3.11 30.90 -7.09
C LYS A 57 1.75 30.31 -6.72
N TYR A 58 0.66 31.01 -7.05
CA TYR A 58 -0.70 30.50 -6.87
C TYR A 58 -0.97 29.28 -7.75
N LEU A 59 -0.62 29.36 -9.04
CA LEU A 59 -0.75 28.26 -10.00
C LEU A 59 0.08 27.05 -9.58
N SER A 60 1.32 27.24 -9.14
CA SER A 60 2.18 26.17 -8.64
C SER A 60 1.56 25.44 -7.44
N LEU A 61 1.07 26.19 -6.45
CA LEU A 61 0.39 25.62 -5.28
C LEU A 61 -0.88 24.87 -5.68
N LYS A 62 -1.69 25.42 -6.59
CA LYS A 62 -2.91 24.77 -7.10
C LYS A 62 -2.59 23.49 -7.86
N THR A 63 -1.55 23.49 -8.69
CA THR A 63 -1.08 22.30 -9.41
C THR A 63 -0.63 21.23 -8.44
N ARG A 64 0.24 21.57 -7.46
CA ARG A 64 0.70 20.61 -6.46
C ARG A 64 -0.45 20.04 -5.62
N LEU A 65 -1.44 20.86 -5.28
CA LEU A 65 -2.64 20.39 -4.57
C LEU A 65 -3.41 19.33 -5.36
N ASN A 66 -3.54 19.51 -6.68
CA ASN A 66 -4.17 18.55 -7.57
C ASN A 66 -3.34 17.26 -7.71
N GLU A 67 -2.02 17.39 -7.83
CA GLU A 67 -1.10 16.25 -7.87
C GLU A 67 -1.21 15.39 -6.60
N ILE A 68 -1.16 16.00 -5.41
CA ILE A 68 -1.33 15.28 -4.14
C ILE A 68 -2.69 14.60 -4.08
N SER A 69 -3.75 15.27 -4.54
CA SER A 69 -5.10 14.70 -4.54
C SER A 69 -5.20 13.48 -5.47
N HIS A 70 -4.52 13.52 -6.62
CA HIS A 70 -4.42 12.40 -7.55
C HIS A 70 -3.59 11.24 -6.96
N GLU A 71 -2.47 11.52 -6.29
CA GLU A 71 -1.67 10.52 -5.57
C GLU A 71 -2.50 9.79 -4.49
N LEU A 72 -3.29 10.53 -3.70
CA LEU A 72 -4.19 9.96 -2.70
C LEU A 72 -5.30 9.12 -3.34
N GLN A 73 -5.86 9.56 -4.47
CA GLN A 73 -6.87 8.79 -5.21
C GLN A 73 -6.31 7.45 -5.71
N ILE A 74 -5.07 7.43 -6.22
CA ILE A 74 -4.40 6.20 -6.66
C ILE A 74 -4.30 5.19 -5.50
N ILE A 75 -3.96 5.64 -4.28
CA ILE A 75 -3.89 4.78 -3.10
C ILE A 75 -5.25 4.11 -2.84
N ASP A 76 -6.32 4.91 -2.84
CA ASP A 76 -7.68 4.41 -2.59
C ASP A 76 -8.09 3.40 -3.67
N GLU A 77 -7.83 3.70 -4.94
CA GLU A 77 -8.12 2.81 -6.06
C GLU A 77 -7.35 1.49 -5.98
N ILE A 78 -6.05 1.54 -5.71
CA ILE A 78 -5.23 0.33 -5.54
C ILE A 78 -5.74 -0.49 -4.37
N SER A 79 -5.99 0.14 -3.21
CA SER A 79 -6.44 -0.58 -2.00
C SER A 79 -7.71 -1.39 -2.24
N CYS A 80 -8.61 -0.82 -3.05
CA CYS A 80 -9.87 -1.43 -3.43
C CYS A 80 -9.71 -2.59 -4.44
N ILE A 81 -8.63 -2.60 -5.23
CA ILE A 81 -8.31 -3.66 -6.18
C ILE A 81 -7.55 -4.80 -5.49
N THR A 82 -6.56 -4.51 -4.66
CA THR A 82 -5.58 -5.48 -4.16
C THR A 82 -5.82 -5.94 -2.72
N SER A 83 -6.85 -5.45 -2.02
CA SER A 83 -7.09 -5.81 -0.60
C SER A 83 -5.83 -5.65 0.28
N ILE A 84 -4.92 -4.76 -0.14
CA ILE A 84 -3.54 -4.66 0.35
C ILE A 84 -3.44 -4.33 1.83
N GLU A 85 -4.46 -3.68 2.39
CA GLU A 85 -4.53 -3.37 3.82
C GLU A 85 -4.66 -4.61 4.72
N ASN A 86 -5.05 -5.75 4.16
CA ASN A 86 -5.16 -7.01 4.87
C ASN A 86 -4.20 -8.04 4.28
N LEU A 87 -3.09 -8.30 4.99
CA LEU A 87 -2.07 -9.28 4.59
C LEU A 87 -2.67 -10.65 4.24
N ARG A 88 -3.61 -11.18 5.03
CA ARG A 88 -4.20 -12.51 4.78
C ARG A 88 -4.94 -12.55 3.45
N TYR A 89 -5.73 -11.52 3.15
CA TYR A 89 -6.45 -11.42 1.87
C TYR A 89 -5.50 -11.19 0.71
N PHE A 90 -4.48 -10.38 0.92
CA PHE A 90 -3.46 -10.13 -0.09
C PHE A 90 -2.69 -11.42 -0.44
N ILE A 91 -2.25 -12.19 0.55
CA ILE A 91 -1.63 -13.51 0.36
C ILE A 91 -2.59 -14.50 -0.30
N GLY A 92 -3.85 -14.54 0.13
CA GLY A 92 -4.89 -15.38 -0.49
C GLY A 92 -5.06 -15.07 -1.98
N ASN A 93 -5.09 -13.78 -2.34
CA ASN A 93 -5.19 -13.38 -3.74
C ASN A 93 -3.95 -13.78 -4.57
N ILE A 94 -2.74 -13.74 -4.00
CA ILE A 94 -1.54 -14.23 -4.69
C ILE A 94 -1.62 -15.75 -4.88
N GLN A 95 -2.01 -16.49 -3.83
CA GLN A 95 -2.17 -17.94 -3.88
C GLN A 95 -3.19 -18.35 -4.96
N GLU A 96 -4.34 -17.69 -5.03
CA GLU A 96 -5.35 -17.91 -6.06
C GLU A 96 -4.81 -17.67 -7.47
N LYS A 97 -3.99 -16.62 -7.67
CA LYS A 97 -3.39 -16.29 -8.96
C LYS A 97 -2.32 -17.25 -9.41
N GLU A 98 -1.50 -17.75 -8.47
CA GLU A 98 -0.53 -18.80 -8.76
C GLU A 98 -1.16 -20.17 -8.96
N ASN A 99 -2.41 -20.36 -8.50
CA ASN A 99 -3.11 -21.63 -8.53
C ASN A 99 -2.29 -22.77 -7.87
N ILE A 100 -1.72 -22.47 -6.71
CA ILE A 100 -0.96 -23.41 -5.87
C ILE A 100 -1.53 -23.45 -4.46
N SER A 101 -1.13 -24.40 -3.63
CA SER A 101 -1.47 -24.41 -2.21
C SER A 101 -0.66 -23.37 -1.41
N PHE A 102 -1.16 -22.98 -0.22
CA PHE A 102 -0.39 -22.15 0.71
C PHE A 102 0.92 -22.82 1.17
N GLU A 103 0.96 -24.15 1.18
CA GLU A 103 2.15 -24.91 1.54
C GLU A 103 3.23 -24.80 0.45
N GLU A 104 2.86 -25.02 -0.81
CA GLU A 104 3.75 -24.82 -1.95
C GLU A 104 4.24 -23.37 -2.04
N MET A 105 3.35 -22.39 -1.79
CA MET A 105 3.70 -20.97 -1.77
C MET A 105 4.73 -20.66 -0.68
N SER A 106 4.58 -21.28 0.51
CA SER A 106 5.53 -21.13 1.62
C SER A 106 6.91 -21.69 1.24
N ILE A 107 6.93 -22.91 0.69
CA ILE A 107 8.18 -23.57 0.26
C ILE A 107 8.88 -22.76 -0.84
N LYS A 108 8.14 -22.27 -1.84
CA LYS A 108 8.66 -21.41 -2.92
C LYS A 108 9.33 -20.15 -2.38
N ALA A 109 8.70 -19.50 -1.40
CA ALA A 109 9.25 -18.32 -0.74
C ALA A 109 10.40 -18.64 0.24
N GLY A 110 10.73 -19.92 0.49
CA GLY A 110 11.78 -20.32 1.45
C GLY A 110 11.33 -20.30 2.92
N CYS A 111 10.03 -20.29 3.16
CA CYS A 111 9.40 -20.36 4.48
C CYS A 111 9.23 -21.81 4.96
N GLU A 112 8.90 -21.99 6.24
CA GLU A 112 8.42 -23.28 6.73
C GLU A 112 7.11 -23.68 6.00
N PRO A 113 6.89 -24.97 5.65
CA PRO A 113 5.77 -25.38 4.80
C PRO A 113 4.39 -24.91 5.27
N LYS A 114 4.17 -24.79 6.58
CA LYS A 114 2.88 -24.38 7.14
C LYS A 114 2.76 -22.89 7.42
N THR A 115 3.78 -22.06 7.13
CA THR A 115 3.81 -20.64 7.48
C THR A 115 2.59 -19.89 6.92
N LEU A 116 2.36 -19.92 5.60
CA LEU A 116 1.25 -19.17 5.00
C LEU A 116 -0.11 -19.81 5.30
N TYR A 117 -0.19 -21.13 5.37
CA TYR A 117 -1.42 -21.82 5.77
C TYR A 117 -1.84 -21.41 7.19
N ASN A 118 -0.88 -21.38 8.12
CA ASN A 118 -1.12 -20.93 9.48
C ASN A 118 -1.52 -19.46 9.49
N LEU A 119 -0.73 -18.58 8.84
CA LEU A 119 -1.06 -17.16 8.74
C LEU A 119 -2.47 -16.93 8.23
N VAL A 120 -2.94 -17.63 7.20
CA VAL A 120 -4.26 -17.38 6.59
C VAL A 120 -5.40 -18.09 7.34
N SER A 121 -5.16 -19.32 7.83
CA SER A 121 -6.24 -20.23 8.24
C SER A 121 -6.27 -20.54 9.74
N ASN A 122 -5.13 -20.58 10.44
CA ASN A 122 -5.07 -21.09 11.81
C ASN A 122 -4.63 -20.06 12.86
N THR A 123 -3.63 -19.24 12.53
CA THR A 123 -2.98 -18.30 13.43
C THR A 123 -3.07 -16.89 12.86
N TYR A 124 -3.14 -15.89 13.75
CA TYR A 124 -3.21 -14.49 13.32
C TYR A 124 -1.83 -13.84 13.13
N SER A 125 -0.75 -14.61 13.32
CA SER A 125 0.62 -14.10 13.35
C SER A 125 1.57 -14.83 12.40
N ILE A 126 2.58 -14.09 11.95
CA ILE A 126 3.77 -14.56 11.22
C ILE A 126 5.00 -13.87 11.82
N SER A 127 6.16 -14.51 11.77
CA SER A 127 7.41 -13.86 12.20
C SER A 127 7.90 -12.86 11.15
N GLU A 128 8.63 -11.83 11.58
CA GLU A 128 9.18 -10.83 10.65
C GLU A 128 10.14 -11.47 9.63
N ASN A 129 10.92 -12.47 10.06
CA ASN A 129 11.83 -13.19 9.16
C ASN A 129 11.07 -13.93 8.05
N GLU A 130 10.01 -14.66 8.39
CA GLU A 130 9.19 -15.38 7.41
C GLU A 130 8.46 -14.40 6.48
N LEU A 131 7.95 -13.28 7.02
CA LEU A 131 7.35 -12.25 6.18
C LEU A 131 8.35 -11.65 5.19
N ASN A 132 9.58 -11.34 5.62
CA ASN A 132 10.61 -10.81 4.74
C ASN A 132 10.97 -11.77 3.59
N LYS A 133 10.98 -13.08 3.83
CA LYS A 133 11.19 -14.07 2.78
C LYS A 133 10.11 -13.98 1.69
N ILE A 134 8.85 -13.84 2.09
CA ILE A 134 7.72 -13.67 1.16
C ILE A 134 7.86 -12.35 0.38
N ILE A 135 8.15 -11.24 1.07
CA ILE A 135 8.38 -9.92 0.45
C ILE A 135 9.47 -10.01 -0.62
N ASN A 136 10.61 -10.60 -0.27
CA ASN A 136 11.76 -10.72 -1.17
C ASN A 136 11.47 -11.62 -2.37
N TYR A 137 10.81 -12.77 -2.15
CA TYR A 137 10.47 -13.71 -3.22
C TYR A 137 9.59 -13.06 -4.30
N TYR A 138 8.58 -12.30 -3.87
CA TYR A 138 7.65 -11.64 -4.77
C TYR A 138 8.14 -10.29 -5.30
N GLY A 139 9.32 -9.79 -4.89
CA GLY A 139 9.81 -8.48 -5.32
C GLY A 139 9.00 -7.31 -4.78
N MET A 140 8.45 -7.46 -3.56
CA MET A 140 7.77 -6.38 -2.85
C MET A 140 8.81 -5.45 -2.21
N ASN A 141 8.61 -4.13 -2.32
CA ASN A 141 9.61 -3.14 -1.93
C ASN A 141 9.63 -2.80 -0.42
N ALA A 142 8.66 -3.28 0.37
CA ALA A 142 8.59 -3.05 1.81
C ALA A 142 7.59 -4.00 2.51
N ILE A 143 7.72 -4.10 3.83
CA ILE A 143 6.63 -4.54 4.71
C ILE A 143 5.80 -3.32 5.08
N LEU A 144 4.48 -3.38 4.87
CA LEU A 144 3.60 -2.29 5.26
C LEU A 144 3.52 -2.15 6.79
N PRO A 145 3.56 -0.92 7.34
CA PRO A 145 3.42 -0.71 8.79
C PRO A 145 2.10 -1.28 9.35
N SER A 146 1.02 -1.23 8.56
CA SER A 146 -0.28 -1.81 8.92
C SER A 146 -0.19 -3.33 9.07
N TRP A 147 0.61 -4.01 8.25
CA TRP A 147 0.86 -5.43 8.36
C TRP A 147 1.71 -5.76 9.58
N LYS A 148 2.81 -5.02 9.77
CA LYS A 148 3.70 -5.21 10.91
C LYS A 148 2.93 -5.09 12.24
N ARG A 149 2.09 -4.07 12.36
CA ARG A 149 1.27 -3.85 13.57
C ARG A 149 0.23 -4.95 13.83
N ARG A 150 -0.32 -5.57 12.78
CA ARG A 150 -1.48 -6.47 12.90
C ARG A 150 -1.11 -7.95 12.90
N TYR A 151 -0.09 -8.34 12.13
CA TYR A 151 0.20 -9.75 11.84
C TYR A 151 1.62 -10.15 12.23
N VAL A 152 2.52 -9.22 12.49
CA VAL A 152 3.88 -9.57 12.91
C VAL A 152 3.94 -9.62 14.42
N SER A 153 4.28 -10.80 14.94
CA SER A 153 4.49 -11.03 16.36
C SER A 153 5.99 -11.02 16.65
N ASP A 154 6.45 -10.15 17.54
CA ASP A 154 7.82 -10.21 18.10
C ASP A 154 7.98 -11.42 19.06
N TYR A 155 6.87 -12.03 19.47
CA TYR A 155 6.87 -13.25 20.25
C TYR A 155 7.02 -14.45 19.32
N CYS A 156 8.28 -14.80 19.02
CA CYS A 156 8.63 -16.21 18.93
C CYS A 156 8.41 -16.79 20.34
N ASN A 157 7.33 -17.55 20.54
CA ASN A 157 7.15 -18.30 21.78
C ASN A 157 8.41 -19.16 22.03
N VAL A 158 9.07 -18.94 23.16
CA VAL A 158 9.70 -20.02 23.93
C VAL A 158 8.68 -20.47 24.96
#